data_AF-A0A1D1XKN3-F1
#
_entry.id   AF-A0A1D1XKN3-F1
#
_cell.length_a   1.000
_cell.length_b   1.000
_cell.length_c   1.000
_cell.angle_alpha   90.00
_cell.angle_beta   90.00
_cell.angle_gamma   90.00
#
_symmetry.space_group_name_H-M   'P 1'
#
loop_
_entity.id
_entity.type
_entity.pdbx_description
1 polymer ?
#
loop_
_entity_poly.entity_id
_entity_poly.type
_entity_poly.pdbx_seq_one_letter_code
_entity_poly.pdbx_strand_id
1 'polypeptide(L)'
;AFRTRRAYFYWVTREQGSFEWFKGVMNEVAETDREGVIELHNYCTSVYEEGDARSALIAMLQSLNHAKHGVDVVSGTRVKTHFAKPNWRNVYKRVALNHRDNRIGVFYCGAPALTKELRQLASDFSRKTSTKFDFHKENF
;
A
#
# COMPACT_ATOMS: atom_id res chain seq x y z
N ALA A 1 -12.00 -15.04 -14.50
CA ALA A 1 -10.90 -14.05 -14.45
C ALA A 1 -11.48 -12.69 -14.06
N PHE A 2 -10.80 -11.90 -13.22
CA PHE A 2 -11.23 -10.53 -12.90
C PHE A 2 -10.98 -9.61 -14.10
N ARG A 3 -11.97 -8.79 -14.48
CA ARG A 3 -11.76 -7.70 -15.45
C ARG A 3 -11.31 -6.46 -14.67
N THR A 4 -10.01 -6.41 -14.35
CA THR A 4 -9.43 -5.38 -13.49
C THR A 4 -9.55 -4.00 -14.12
N ARG A 5 -10.19 -3.07 -13.39
CA ARG A 5 -10.26 -1.64 -13.74
C ARG A 5 -9.45 -0.74 -12.80
N ARG A 6 -9.10 -1.26 -11.63
CA ARG A 6 -8.31 -0.60 -10.60
C ARG A 6 -7.56 -1.66 -9.79
N ALA A 7 -6.29 -1.40 -9.49
CA ALA A 7 -5.45 -2.19 -8.60
C ALA A 7 -4.88 -1.28 -7.51
N TYR A 8 -4.88 -1.76 -6.28
CA TYR A 8 -4.23 -1.09 -5.15
C TYR A 8 -3.04 -1.95 -4.73
N PHE A 9 -1.83 -1.44 -4.92
CA PHE A 9 -0.61 -2.18 -4.62
C PHE A 9 0.02 -1.62 -3.34
N TYR A 10 0.12 -2.47 -2.33
CA TYR A 10 0.73 -2.13 -1.04
C TYR A 10 2.04 -2.87 -0.87
N TRP A 11 3.15 -2.14 -1.00
CA TRP A 11 4.47 -2.64 -0.65
C TRP A 11 4.77 -2.29 0.81
N VAL A 12 4.95 -3.30 1.66
CA VAL A 12 5.25 -3.09 3.08
C VAL A 12 6.55 -3.80 3.43
N THR A 13 7.57 -3.04 3.81
CA THR A 13 8.87 -3.57 4.22
C THR A 13 9.36 -2.93 5.51
N ARG A 14 10.24 -3.65 6.23
CA ARG A 14 11.01 -3.08 7.32
C ARG A 14 12.25 -2.37 6.82
N GLU A 15 12.92 -2.84 5.79
CA GLU A 15 14.26 -2.36 5.44
C GLU A 15 14.22 -1.42 4.24
N GLN A 16 14.88 -0.27 4.36
CA GLN A 16 15.01 0.68 3.25
C GLN A 16 15.68 0.04 2.03
N GLY A 17 16.69 -0.81 2.25
CA GLY A 17 17.37 -1.54 1.17
C GLY A 17 16.45 -2.45 0.36
N SER A 18 15.32 -2.89 0.93
CA SER A 18 14.34 -3.69 0.19
C SER A 18 13.67 -2.93 -0.94
N PHE A 19 13.72 -1.60 -0.98
CA PHE A 19 13.13 -0.84 -2.08
C PHE A 19 13.98 -0.87 -3.36
N GLU A 20 15.30 -1.07 -3.26
CA GLU A 20 16.19 -0.93 -4.43
C GLU A 20 15.88 -1.94 -5.54
N TRP A 21 15.63 -3.21 -5.20
CA TRP A 21 15.41 -4.24 -6.22
C TRP A 21 14.12 -4.02 -7.03
N PHE A 22 13.15 -3.28 -6.50
CA PHE A 22 11.85 -3.02 -7.16
C PHE A 22 11.61 -1.56 -7.54
N LYS A 23 12.57 -0.69 -7.21
CA LYS A 23 12.54 0.75 -7.51
C LYS A 23 12.30 1.04 -8.98
N GLY A 24 12.98 0.30 -9.88
CA GLY A 24 12.81 0.43 -11.32
C GLY A 24 11.37 0.20 -11.76
N VAL A 25 10.77 -0.92 -11.32
CA VAL A 25 9.38 -1.27 -11.63
C VAL A 25 8.40 -0.24 -11.06
N MET A 26 8.61 0.22 -9.82
CA MET A 26 7.75 1.25 -9.21
C MET A 26 7.76 2.56 -9.98
N ASN A 27 8.94 2.99 -10.43
CA ASN A 27 9.08 4.22 -11.21
C ASN A 27 8.45 4.06 -12.59
N GLU A 28 8.69 2.93 -13.26
CA GLU A 28 8.09 2.64 -14.56
C GLU A 28 6.56 2.65 -14.48
N VAL A 29 5.97 1.97 -13.50
CA VAL A 29 4.51 1.98 -13.30
C VAL A 29 4.01 3.40 -13.01
N ALA A 30 4.70 4.16 -12.15
CA ALA A 30 4.32 5.54 -11.81
C ALA A 30 4.40 6.50 -13.01
N GLU A 31 5.26 6.24 -14.00
CA GLU A 31 5.42 7.06 -15.20
C GLU A 31 4.51 6.63 -16.36
N THR A 32 4.20 5.33 -16.45
CA THR A 32 3.48 4.74 -17.59
C THR A 32 1.98 4.59 -17.36
N ASP A 33 1.52 4.54 -16.10
CA ASP A 33 0.10 4.39 -15.77
C ASP A 33 -0.71 5.68 -15.95
N ARG A 34 -0.96 6.04 -17.22
CA ARG A 34 -1.69 7.26 -17.60
C ARG A 34 -3.16 7.25 -17.21
N GLU A 35 -3.76 6.08 -17.11
CA GLU A 35 -5.17 5.90 -16.76
C GLU A 35 -5.38 5.80 -15.24
N GLY A 36 -4.30 5.76 -14.46
CA GLY A 36 -4.35 5.59 -13.01
C GLY A 36 -4.97 4.24 -12.63
N VAL A 37 -4.71 3.18 -13.40
CA VAL A 37 -5.22 1.84 -13.10
C VAL A 37 -4.58 1.31 -11.81
N ILE A 38 -3.35 1.69 -11.50
CA ILE A 38 -2.54 1.17 -10.39
C ILE A 38 -2.26 2.29 -9.38
N GLU A 39 -2.81 2.15 -8.19
CA GLU A 39 -2.49 3.01 -7.05
C GLU A 39 -1.39 2.35 -6.21
N LEU A 40 -0.20 2.95 -6.20
CA LEU A 40 0.98 2.45 -5.49
C LEU A 40 1.08 3.04 -4.08
N HIS A 41 1.31 2.19 -3.09
CA HIS A 41 1.54 2.59 -1.71
C HIS A 41 2.76 1.89 -1.12
N ASN A 42 3.81 2.66 -0.84
CA ASN A 42 5.00 2.18 -0.14
C ASN A 42 4.86 2.41 1.36
N TYR A 43 5.25 1.44 2.17
CA TYR A 43 5.32 1.55 3.63
C TYR A 43 6.67 1.02 4.13
N CYS A 44 7.38 1.87 4.88
CA CYS A 44 8.59 1.50 5.59
C CYS A 44 8.30 1.45 7.10
N THR A 45 8.29 0.24 7.68
CA THR A 45 7.84 0.03 9.05
C THR A 45 8.94 0.10 10.10
N SER A 46 10.22 0.21 9.71
CA SER A 46 11.35 0.38 10.66
C SER A 46 11.57 1.81 11.11
N VAL A 47 10.98 2.79 10.43
CA VAL A 47 10.93 4.17 10.90
C VAL A 47 9.83 4.19 11.98
N TYR A 48 10.24 3.94 13.22
CA TYR A 48 9.35 3.56 14.31
C TYR A 48 8.51 4.72 14.87
N GLU A 49 7.32 4.30 15.31
CA GLU A 49 6.31 4.84 16.23
C GLU A 49 5.82 6.30 16.09
N GLU A 50 4.49 6.40 16.13
CA GLU A 50 3.74 7.64 16.34
C GLU A 50 4.28 8.35 17.58
N GLY A 51 5.06 9.43 17.40
CA GLY A 51 5.63 10.22 18.49
C GLY A 51 7.16 10.27 18.56
N ASP A 52 7.93 9.51 17.76
CA ASP A 52 9.39 9.70 17.68
C ASP A 52 9.72 10.98 16.88
N ALA A 53 10.45 11.91 17.49
CA ALA A 53 10.93 13.13 16.84
C ALA A 53 11.74 12.85 15.56
N ARG A 54 12.44 11.71 15.49
CA ARG A 54 13.15 11.27 14.28
C ARG A 54 12.18 10.95 13.13
N SER A 55 11.06 10.31 13.44
CA SER A 55 10.02 9.99 12.44
C SER A 55 9.31 11.24 11.94
N ALA A 56 9.05 12.22 12.81
CA ALA A 56 8.53 13.52 12.42
C ALA A 56 9.51 14.29 11.51
N LEU A 57 10.80 14.28 11.84
CA LEU A 57 11.83 14.90 11.02
C LEU A 57 11.95 14.24 9.64
N ILE A 58 11.99 12.92 9.58
CA ILE A 58 12.04 12.19 8.30
C ILE A 58 10.79 12.48 7.46
N ALA A 59 9.59 12.49 8.07
CA ALA A 59 8.35 12.84 7.37
C ALA A 59 8.33 14.27 6.84
N MET A 60 8.91 15.22 7.58
CA MET A 60 9.06 16.61 7.15
C MET A 60 10.04 16.71 5.97
N LEU A 61 11.23 16.11 6.10
CA LEU A 61 12.25 16.06 5.02
C LEU A 61 11.69 15.42 3.76
N GLN A 62 10.97 14.31 3.90
CA GLN A 62 10.33 13.64 2.78
C GLN A 62 9.29 14.52 2.09
N SER A 63 8.46 15.22 2.87
CA SER A 63 7.43 16.10 2.31
C SER A 63 8.05 17.29 1.57
N LEU A 64 9.14 17.86 2.09
CA LEU A 64 9.90 18.92 1.42
C LEU A 64 10.58 18.44 0.13
N ASN A 65 11.29 17.30 0.19
CA ASN A 65 12.00 16.76 -0.97
C ASN A 65 11.03 16.32 -2.07
N HIS A 66 9.93 15.68 -1.71
CA HIS A 66 8.92 15.26 -2.68
C HIS A 66 8.23 16.47 -3.33
N ALA A 67 7.93 17.52 -2.57
CA ALA A 67 7.39 18.76 -3.14
C ALA A 67 8.36 19.46 -4.11
N LYS A 68 9.67 19.40 -3.84
CA LYS A 68 10.70 20.06 -4.65
C LYS A 68 11.16 19.24 -5.87
N HIS A 69 11.27 17.92 -5.71
CA HIS A 69 11.91 17.04 -6.70
C HIS A 69 11.01 15.89 -7.17
N GLY A 70 9.86 15.68 -6.55
CA GLY A 70 8.96 14.56 -6.87
C GLY A 70 9.51 13.19 -6.49
N VAL A 71 10.55 13.14 -5.64
CA VAL A 71 11.24 11.90 -5.25
C VAL A 71 11.14 11.68 -3.74
N ASP A 72 10.89 10.43 -3.38
CA ASP A 72 10.85 9.95 -2.01
C ASP A 72 12.24 9.78 -1.42
N VAL A 73 12.50 10.33 -0.23
CA VAL A 73 13.84 10.32 0.40
C VAL A 73 14.28 8.94 0.89
N VAL A 74 13.32 8.02 1.05
CA VAL A 74 13.58 6.69 1.62
C VAL A 74 13.77 5.67 0.50
N SER A 75 12.80 5.56 -0.39
CA SER A 75 12.84 4.60 -1.51
C SER A 75 13.59 5.12 -2.73
N GLY A 76 13.80 6.43 -2.85
CA GLY A 76 14.32 7.05 -4.08
C GLY A 76 13.39 6.89 -5.28
N THR A 77 12.11 6.57 -5.07
CA THR A 77 11.09 6.42 -6.12
C THR A 77 10.24 7.69 -6.25
N ARG A 78 9.41 7.78 -7.30
CA ARG A 78 8.37 8.83 -7.40
C ARG A 78 7.18 8.59 -6.48
N VAL A 79 7.06 7.38 -5.93
CA VAL A 79 5.98 6.97 -5.03
C VAL A 79 6.36 7.33 -3.60
N LYS A 80 5.56 8.21 -2.99
CA LYS A 80 5.79 8.67 -1.61
C LYS A 80 5.64 7.49 -0.62
N THR A 81 6.65 7.28 0.23
CA THR A 81 6.63 6.23 1.25
C THR A 81 5.89 6.68 2.50
N HIS A 82 4.98 5.87 3.00
CA HIS A 82 4.35 6.07 4.30
C HIS A 82 5.21 5.44 5.40
N PHE A 83 5.22 6.08 6.57
CA PHE A 83 5.86 5.54 7.76
C PHE A 83 4.85 4.80 8.63
N ALA A 84 5.36 3.87 9.44
CA ALA A 84 4.56 2.89 10.19
C ALA A 84 3.84 1.85 9.32
N LYS A 85 3.02 1.01 9.95
CA LYS A 85 2.24 -0.03 9.27
C LYS A 85 0.97 0.56 8.66
N PRO A 86 0.49 0.04 7.52
CA PRO A 86 -0.83 0.40 7.02
C PRO A 86 -1.91 0.07 8.05
N ASN A 87 -2.87 0.97 8.24
CA ASN A 87 -4.10 0.63 8.93
C ASN A 87 -5.02 -0.12 7.96
N TRP A 88 -4.95 -1.45 7.96
CA TRP A 88 -5.69 -2.28 7.01
C TRP A 88 -7.20 -2.10 7.11
N ARG A 89 -7.75 -1.92 8.31
CA ARG A 89 -9.18 -1.62 8.46
C ARG A 89 -9.58 -0.35 7.70
N ASN A 90 -8.77 0.71 7.76
CA ASN A 90 -9.02 1.93 6.99
C ASN A 90 -8.85 1.72 5.48
N VAL A 91 -7.88 0.89 5.07
CA VAL A 91 -7.72 0.48 3.66
C VAL A 91 -8.98 -0.21 3.15
N TYR A 92 -9.46 -1.25 3.83
CA TYR A 92 -10.69 -1.95 3.46
C TYR A 92 -11.90 -1.02 3.45
N LYS A 93 -12.02 -0.13 4.45
CA LYS A 93 -13.10 0.87 4.51
C LYS A 93 -13.09 1.77 3.28
N ARG A 94 -11.93 2.31 2.92
CA ARG A 94 -11.78 3.18 1.75
C ARG A 94 -12.13 2.45 0.46
N VAL A 95 -11.62 1.23 0.27
CA VAL A 95 -11.92 0.42 -0.92
C VAL A 95 -13.41 0.11 -1.01
N ALA A 96 -14.06 -0.29 0.09
CA ALA A 96 -15.50 -0.56 0.11
C ALA A 96 -16.35 0.67 -0.23
N LEU A 97 -15.94 1.86 0.25
CA LEU A 97 -16.64 3.11 -0.04
C LEU A 97 -16.51 3.50 -1.52
N ASN A 98 -15.35 3.27 -2.13
CA ASN A 98 -15.05 3.64 -3.51
C ASN A 98 -15.60 2.63 -4.53
N HIS A 99 -15.84 1.38 -4.13
CA HIS A 99 -16.24 0.28 -5.00
C HIS A 99 -17.48 -0.43 -4.49
N ARG A 100 -18.56 0.32 -4.28
CA ARG A 100 -19.86 -0.25 -3.89
C ARG A 100 -20.34 -1.24 -4.93
N ASP A 101 -20.98 -2.31 -4.47
CA ASP A 101 -21.58 -3.37 -5.30
C ASP A 101 -20.60 -4.15 -6.20
N ASN A 102 -19.29 -3.94 -6.03
CA ASN A 102 -18.25 -4.65 -6.76
C ASN A 102 -17.70 -5.84 -5.96
N ARG A 103 -17.04 -6.75 -6.68
CA ARG A 103 -16.25 -7.86 -6.13
C ARG A 103 -14.76 -7.54 -6.28
N ILE A 104 -14.02 -7.57 -5.17
CA ILE A 104 -12.63 -7.18 -5.05
C ILE A 104 -11.80 -8.39 -4.61
N GLY A 105 -10.81 -8.78 -5.42
CA GLY A 105 -9.80 -9.75 -5.01
C GLY A 105 -8.74 -9.08 -4.13
N VAL A 106 -8.40 -9.72 -3.01
CA VAL A 106 -7.31 -9.32 -2.12
C VAL A 106 -6.25 -10.41 -2.14
N PHE A 107 -5.11 -10.10 -2.74
CA PHE A 107 -3.99 -11.04 -2.87
C PHE A 107 -2.88 -10.64 -1.90
N TYR A 108 -2.45 -11.60 -1.07
CA TYR A 108 -1.42 -11.36 -0.07
C TYR A 108 -0.28 -12.37 -0.19
N CYS A 109 0.94 -11.84 -0.36
CA CYS A 109 2.18 -12.60 -0.34
C CYS A 109 3.14 -11.95 0.67
N GLY A 110 3.46 -12.66 1.75
CA GLY A 110 4.29 -12.13 2.83
C GLY A 110 4.19 -12.93 4.13
N ALA A 111 4.65 -12.31 5.22
CA ALA A 111 4.72 -12.95 6.53
C ALA A 111 3.36 -13.52 7.00
N PRO A 112 3.30 -14.76 7.51
CA PRO A 112 2.03 -15.41 7.88
C PRO A 112 1.18 -14.62 8.89
N ALA A 113 1.83 -13.85 9.77
CA ALA A 113 1.17 -13.09 10.84
C ALA A 113 0.03 -12.19 10.35
N LEU A 114 0.14 -11.60 9.15
CA LEU A 114 -0.87 -10.68 8.63
C LEU A 114 -2.05 -11.37 7.94
N THR A 115 -1.90 -12.66 7.59
CA THR A 115 -2.90 -13.43 6.85
C THR A 115 -4.24 -13.48 7.59
N LYS A 116 -4.19 -13.69 8.91
CA LYS A 116 -5.41 -13.80 9.74
C LYS A 116 -6.17 -12.47 9.77
N GLU A 117 -5.47 -11.36 9.93
CA GLU A 117 -6.07 -10.02 9.98
C GLU A 117 -6.75 -9.67 8.65
N LEU A 118 -6.03 -9.80 7.54
CA LEU A 118 -6.56 -9.45 6.22
C LEU A 118 -7.76 -10.32 5.85
N ARG A 119 -7.71 -11.62 6.13
CA ARG A 119 -8.84 -12.53 5.90
C ARG A 119 -10.06 -12.14 6.74
N GLN A 120 -9.86 -11.78 8.01
CA GLN A 120 -10.94 -11.35 8.88
C GLN A 120 -11.57 -10.05 8.38
N LEU A 121 -10.75 -9.08 7.98
CA LEU A 121 -11.24 -7.82 7.41
C LEU A 121 -12.04 -8.05 6.12
N ALA A 122 -11.56 -8.91 5.21
CA ALA A 122 -12.31 -9.28 4.01
C ALA A 122 -13.70 -9.85 4.35
N SER A 123 -13.78 -10.77 5.31
CA SER A 123 -15.05 -11.34 5.78
C SER A 123 -15.96 -10.29 6.43
N ASP A 124 -15.41 -9.43 7.28
CA ASP A 124 -16.16 -8.39 7.99
C ASP A 124 -16.77 -7.36 7.01
N PHE A 125 -15.97 -6.83 6.10
CA PHE A 125 -16.44 -5.82 5.14
C PHE A 125 -17.38 -6.42 4.10
N SER A 126 -17.19 -7.69 3.70
CA SER A 126 -18.12 -8.39 2.80
C SER A 126 -19.51 -8.59 3.41
N ARG A 127 -19.60 -8.71 4.74
CA ARG A 127 -20.86 -8.85 5.48
C ARG A 127 -21.52 -7.50 5.77
N LYS A 128 -20.71 -6.48 6.09
CA LYS A 128 -21.19 -5.17 6.56
C LYS A 128 -21.39 -4.14 5.45
N THR A 129 -20.92 -4.41 4.24
CA THR A 129 -21.01 -3.50 3.09
C THR A 129 -21.51 -4.25 1.86
N SER A 130 -21.84 -3.51 0.80
CA SER A 130 -22.26 -4.13 -0.46
C SER A 130 -21.09 -4.65 -1.30
N THR A 131 -19.87 -4.19 -1.03
CA THR A 131 -18.64 -4.67 -1.67
C THR A 131 -18.26 -6.06 -1.15
N LYS A 132 -17.94 -6.98 -2.04
CA LYS A 132 -17.48 -8.34 -1.69
C LYS A 132 -15.96 -8.44 -1.84
N PHE A 133 -15.30 -8.98 -0.82
CA PHE A 133 -13.85 -9.17 -0.78
C PHE A 133 -13.52 -10.66 -0.75
N ASP A 134 -12.77 -11.12 -1.75
CA ASP A 134 -12.22 -12.48 -1.79
C ASP A 134 -10.76 -12.43 -1.40
N PHE A 135 -10.40 -13.05 -0.27
CA PHE A 135 -9.03 -13.08 0.20
C PHE A 135 -8.28 -14.31 -0.31
N HIS A 136 -7.12 -14.09 -0.90
CA HIS A 136 -6.23 -15.11 -1.43
C HIS A 136 -4.84 -14.96 -0.80
N LYS A 137 -4.35 -16.04 -0.17
CA LYS A 137 -2.95 -16.12 0.26
C LYS A 137 -2.17 -16.73 -0.91
N GLU A 138 -1.17 -16.01 -1.37
CA GLU A 138 -0.33 -16.38 -2.51
C GLU A 138 1.11 -16.65 -2.04
N ASN A 139 1.82 -17.51 -2.77
CA ASN A 139 3.27 -17.65 -2.66
C ASN A 139 3.82 -17.44 -4.09
N PHE A 140 4.31 -16.24 -4.37
CA PHE A 140 4.88 -15.85 -5.66
C PHE A 140 6.39 -16.09 -5.70
#